data_AF-A0A2G9YFF8-F1
#
_entry.id   AF-A0A2G9YFF8-F1
#
_cell.length_a   1.000
_cell.length_b   1.000
_cell.length_c   1.000
_cell.angle_alpha   90.00
_cell.angle_beta   90.00
_cell.angle_gamma   90.00
#
_symmetry.space_group_name_H-M   'P 1'
#
loop_
_entity.id
_entity.type
_entity.pdbx_description
1 polymer ?
#
loop_
_entity_poly.entity_id
_entity_poly.type
_entity_poly.pdbx_seq_one_letter_code
_entity_poly.pdbx_strand_id
1 'polypeptide(L)'
;MTESHSYEKHRSTRNRTQKNTTLICTKMNTKQHKHKFGVGLCSHSCFFSVSGFTLMEMVVVLAIFSVTLTMAVNIFMKASSAQSKTIVVQKVASDARYAIERIAEEFKMGIIDYEYYEYYGITLDNEPQDVLTIRDVNEEQIIFKKSEEGVDDGYCPDEESKPCLLIGVVEEEVPNWASITSKGTKVKDLKFFIAPPEDPFKPNADGGYENNIQPRVTIVLEAESTGTRPEDKFTITLQTTASSRVYKR
;
A
#
# COMPACT_ATOMS: atom_id res chain seq x y z
N MET A 1 -55.59 28.54 -12.66
CA MET A 1 -55.35 27.81 -13.91
C MET A 1 -54.05 27.03 -13.70
N THR A 2 -54.09 25.80 -13.15
CA THR A 2 -54.31 24.48 -13.85
C THR A 2 -53.16 24.22 -14.84
N GLU A 3 -52.37 23.15 -14.84
CA GLU A 3 -52.41 21.75 -14.36
C GLU A 3 -50.94 21.23 -14.32
N SER A 4 -50.42 20.60 -13.26
CA SER A 4 -50.39 19.15 -12.99
C SER A 4 -49.94 18.23 -14.13
N HIS A 5 -48.83 17.50 -13.93
CA HIS A 5 -48.78 16.07 -14.26
C HIS A 5 -47.79 15.32 -13.37
N SER A 6 -48.39 14.50 -12.50
CA SER A 6 -47.80 13.40 -11.74
C SER A 6 -47.67 12.18 -12.64
N TYR A 7 -46.64 11.34 -12.47
CA TYR A 7 -46.74 9.91 -12.71
C TYR A 7 -45.81 9.12 -11.77
N GLU A 8 -46.46 8.27 -10.99
CA GLU A 8 -45.94 7.32 -10.01
C GLU A 8 -46.36 5.91 -10.48
N LYS A 9 -45.45 4.92 -10.48
CA LYS A 9 -45.69 3.53 -9.98
C LYS A 9 -44.63 2.48 -10.37
N HIS A 10 -44.03 1.92 -9.32
CA HIS A 10 -43.94 0.49 -8.96
C HIS A 10 -43.99 -0.65 -10.00
N ARG A 11 -42.98 -1.55 -9.94
CA ARG A 11 -43.05 -3.02 -9.68
C ARG A 11 -41.62 -3.59 -9.66
N SER A 12 -41.13 -4.23 -8.60
CA SER A 12 -41.38 -5.62 -8.13
C SER A 12 -40.89 -6.72 -9.10
N THR A 13 -39.79 -7.42 -8.77
CA THR A 13 -39.74 -8.85 -8.38
C THR A 13 -38.34 -9.45 -8.54
N ARG A 14 -38.04 -10.39 -7.62
CA ARG A 14 -36.91 -11.31 -7.54
C ARG A 14 -36.57 -11.98 -8.88
N ASN A 15 -35.29 -12.30 -9.11
CA ASN A 15 -34.89 -13.71 -9.23
C ASN A 15 -33.40 -13.99 -9.10
N ARG A 16 -33.18 -15.20 -8.59
CA ARG A 16 -31.98 -15.88 -8.12
C ARG A 16 -31.22 -16.46 -9.32
N THR A 17 -29.89 -16.43 -9.32
CA THR A 17 -29.11 -17.47 -10.02
C THR A 17 -27.73 -17.63 -9.40
N GLN A 18 -27.56 -18.76 -8.73
CA GLN A 18 -26.27 -19.39 -8.46
C GLN A 18 -25.53 -19.65 -9.78
N LYS A 19 -24.20 -19.49 -9.78
CA LYS A 19 -23.24 -20.26 -10.57
C LYS A 19 -21.84 -19.90 -10.04
N ASN A 20 -21.28 -20.78 -9.21
CA ASN A 20 -20.24 -21.74 -9.60
C ASN A 20 -18.88 -21.07 -9.82
N THR A 21 -18.14 -20.86 -8.73
CA THR A 21 -16.70 -20.60 -8.78
C THR A 21 -15.97 -21.93 -8.68
N THR A 22 -15.43 -22.34 -9.82
CA THR A 22 -14.70 -23.56 -10.10
C THR A 22 -13.42 -23.66 -9.26
N LEU A 23 -13.34 -24.68 -8.41
CA LEU A 23 -12.11 -25.12 -7.75
C LEU A 23 -11.19 -25.77 -8.80
N ILE A 24 -10.07 -25.12 -9.10
CA ILE A 24 -8.99 -25.66 -9.93
C ILE A 24 -8.13 -26.58 -9.05
N CYS A 25 -8.41 -27.89 -9.10
CA CYS A 25 -7.50 -28.91 -8.61
C CYS A 25 -6.48 -29.24 -9.71
N THR A 26 -5.24 -28.80 -9.54
CA THR A 26 -4.09 -29.24 -10.33
C THR A 26 -3.83 -30.72 -10.10
N LYS A 27 -4.04 -31.53 -11.14
CA LYS A 27 -3.62 -32.94 -11.21
C LYS A 27 -2.09 -33.03 -11.10
N MET A 28 -1.59 -33.52 -9.98
CA MET A 28 -0.26 -34.12 -9.93
C MET A 28 -0.29 -35.49 -10.59
N ASN A 29 0.50 -35.62 -11.66
CA ASN A 29 0.65 -36.82 -12.46
C ASN A 29 1.80 -37.66 -11.89
N THR A 30 1.50 -38.58 -10.98
CA THR A 30 2.45 -39.60 -10.54
C THR A 30 2.23 -40.89 -11.33
N LYS A 31 3.16 -41.16 -12.26
CA LYS A 31 3.31 -42.44 -12.97
C LYS A 31 3.37 -43.59 -11.96
N GLN A 32 2.36 -44.45 -11.98
CA GLN A 32 2.41 -45.74 -11.29
C GLN A 32 3.21 -46.76 -12.10
N HIS A 33 4.37 -47.15 -11.58
CA HIS A 33 5.02 -48.41 -11.93
C HIS A 33 4.30 -49.54 -11.21
N LYS A 34 3.56 -50.37 -11.96
CA LYS A 34 2.95 -51.60 -11.47
C LYS A 34 4.05 -52.66 -11.25
N HIS A 35 4.50 -52.82 -10.02
CA HIS A 35 5.06 -54.09 -9.57
C HIS A 35 3.97 -54.88 -8.83
N LYS A 36 3.60 -56.03 -9.42
CA LYS A 36 2.83 -57.09 -8.79
C LYS A 36 3.59 -57.54 -7.52
N PHE A 37 3.09 -57.19 -6.35
CA PHE A 37 3.44 -57.90 -5.12
C PHE A 37 2.21 -58.71 -4.69
N GLY A 38 2.44 -60.01 -4.55
CA GLY A 38 1.44 -61.00 -4.22
C GLY A 38 0.78 -60.71 -2.88
N VAL A 39 -0.54 -60.87 -2.88
CA VAL A 39 -1.38 -60.90 -1.70
C VAL A 39 -1.04 -62.17 -0.91
N GLY A 40 -0.14 -62.02 0.07
CA GLY A 40 0.04 -62.99 1.14
C GLY A 40 -0.90 -62.66 2.28
N LEU A 41 -2.12 -63.19 2.23
CA LEU A 41 -3.03 -63.27 3.37
C LEU A 41 -2.43 -64.20 4.43
N CYS A 42 -1.63 -63.67 5.34
CA CYS A 42 -1.42 -64.28 6.65
C CYS A 42 -2.29 -63.56 7.67
N SER A 43 -3.53 -64.08 7.78
CA SER A 43 -4.39 -63.90 8.94
C SER A 43 -3.76 -64.66 10.11
N HIS A 44 -2.94 -63.98 10.89
CA HIS A 44 -2.57 -64.42 12.23
C HIS A 44 -2.72 -63.22 13.14
N SER A 45 -3.81 -63.24 13.90
CA SER A 45 -4.07 -62.41 15.06
C SER A 45 -2.96 -62.63 16.09
N CYS A 46 -1.82 -61.96 15.89
CA CYS A 46 -0.79 -61.85 16.92
C CYS A 46 -1.27 -60.80 17.90
N PHE A 47 -2.08 -61.24 18.88
CA PHE A 47 -2.29 -60.52 20.12
C PHE A 47 -0.91 -60.30 20.73
N PHE A 48 -0.32 -59.14 20.49
CA PHE A 48 0.83 -58.68 21.25
C PHE A 48 0.42 -58.74 22.71
N SER A 49 1.09 -59.58 23.50
CA SER A 49 1.04 -59.51 24.95
C SER A 49 1.62 -58.15 25.32
N VAL A 50 0.75 -57.16 25.44
CA VAL A 50 1.12 -55.84 25.93
C VAL A 50 1.47 -56.05 27.39
N SER A 51 2.77 -56.00 27.71
CA SER A 51 3.22 -55.88 29.09
C SER A 51 2.51 -54.67 29.69
N GLY A 52 1.76 -54.87 30.77
CA GLY A 52 1.00 -53.79 31.39
C GLY A 52 1.95 -52.67 31.79
N PHE A 53 1.71 -51.46 31.26
CA PHE A 53 2.43 -50.28 31.69
C PHE A 53 2.19 -50.05 33.18
N THR A 54 3.26 -49.77 33.92
CA THR A 54 3.12 -49.41 35.32
C THR A 54 2.44 -48.05 35.44
N LEU A 55 1.66 -47.85 36.50
CA LEU A 55 1.01 -46.55 36.75
C LEU A 55 2.05 -45.42 36.80
N MET A 56 3.24 -45.69 37.35
CA MET A 56 4.34 -44.73 37.44
C MET A 56 4.86 -44.29 36.06
N GLU A 57 4.95 -45.22 35.10
CA GLU A 57 5.44 -44.95 33.75
C GLU A 57 4.48 -44.03 32.97
N MET A 58 3.17 -44.25 33.12
CA MET A 58 2.16 -43.35 32.52
C MET A 58 2.23 -41.93 33.11
N VAL A 59 2.50 -41.79 34.41
CA VAL A 59 2.63 -40.46 35.05
C VAL A 59 3.86 -39.71 34.51
N VAL A 60 5.00 -40.39 34.36
CA VAL A 60 6.22 -39.77 33.83
C VAL A 60 6.03 -39.32 32.38
N VAL A 61 5.39 -40.15 31.55
CA VAL A 61 5.10 -39.80 30.15
C VAL A 61 4.19 -38.58 30.05
N LEU A 62 3.13 -38.51 30.86
CA LEU A 62 2.24 -37.35 30.88
C LEU A 62 2.95 -36.08 31.32
N ALA A 63 3.83 -36.17 32.32
CA ALA A 63 4.63 -35.03 32.79
C ALA A 63 5.52 -34.49 31.67
N ILE A 64 6.32 -35.34 31.02
CA ILE A 64 7.23 -34.90 29.95
C ILE A 64 6.45 -34.38 28.75
N PHE A 65 5.39 -35.08 28.34
CA PHE A 65 4.55 -34.65 27.22
C PHE A 65 3.95 -33.26 27.45
N SER A 66 3.41 -33.02 28.65
CA SER A 66 2.82 -31.73 29.01
C SER A 66 3.84 -30.58 28.87
N VAL A 67 5.07 -30.77 29.36
CA VAL A 67 6.14 -29.76 29.27
C VAL A 67 6.50 -29.46 27.82
N THR A 68 6.64 -30.50 26.99
CA THR A 68 6.96 -30.31 25.56
C THR A 68 5.86 -29.59 24.80
N LEU A 69 4.58 -29.90 25.09
CA LEU A 69 3.44 -29.26 24.43
C LEU A 69 3.35 -27.77 24.80
N THR A 70 3.57 -27.42 26.08
CA THR A 70 3.61 -26.02 26.50
C THR A 70 4.72 -25.24 25.80
N MET A 71 5.91 -25.83 25.67
CA MET A 71 7.01 -25.20 24.94
C MET A 71 6.66 -24.97 23.46
N ALA A 72 6.06 -25.96 22.80
CA ALA A 72 5.65 -25.85 21.40
C ALA A 72 4.61 -24.74 21.18
N VAL A 73 3.59 -24.63 22.05
CA VAL A 73 2.57 -23.58 21.98
C VAL A 73 3.20 -22.19 22.13
N ASN A 74 4.11 -22.02 23.08
CA ASN A 74 4.79 -20.73 23.29
C ASN A 74 5.60 -20.31 22.06
N ILE A 75 6.30 -21.24 21.42
CA ILE A 75 7.05 -20.98 20.19
C ILE A 75 6.09 -20.57 19.06
N PHE A 76 4.98 -21.28 18.89
CA PHE A 76 3.98 -20.97 17.88
C PHE A 76 3.39 -19.57 18.05
N MET A 77 3.00 -19.20 19.27
CA MET A 77 2.45 -17.87 19.56
C MET A 77 3.44 -16.74 19.25
N LYS A 78 4.72 -16.94 19.57
CA LYS A 78 5.79 -15.98 19.24
C LYS A 78 5.98 -15.86 17.72
N ALA A 79 6.03 -16.98 17.01
CA ALA A 79 6.19 -17.00 15.56
C ALA A 79 5.01 -16.33 14.84
N SER A 80 3.78 -16.63 15.25
CA SER A 80 2.55 -16.02 14.71
C SER A 80 2.55 -14.50 14.89
N SER A 81 2.89 -14.03 16.10
CA SER A 81 2.98 -12.58 16.38
C SER A 81 4.04 -11.90 15.50
N ALA A 82 5.19 -12.53 15.29
CA ALA A 82 6.24 -12.01 14.42
C ALA A 82 5.81 -11.95 12.94
N GLN A 83 5.06 -12.96 12.47
CA GLN A 83 4.52 -12.98 11.11
C GLN A 83 3.52 -11.84 10.89
N SER A 84 2.58 -11.63 11.81
CA SER A 84 1.61 -10.53 11.72
C SER A 84 2.28 -9.16 11.64
N LYS A 85 3.33 -8.93 12.44
CA LYS A 85 4.12 -7.68 12.37
C LYS A 85 4.82 -7.54 11.03
N THR A 86 5.39 -8.62 10.50
CA THR A 86 6.07 -8.60 9.19
C THR A 86 5.12 -8.23 8.06
N ILE A 87 3.87 -8.71 8.09
CA ILE A 87 2.86 -8.37 7.09
C ILE A 87 2.54 -6.86 7.12
N VAL A 88 2.36 -6.28 8.32
CA VAL A 88 2.10 -4.84 8.46
C VAL A 88 3.28 -4.01 7.94
N VAL A 89 4.50 -4.38 8.31
CA VAL A 89 5.74 -3.73 7.83
C VAL A 89 5.84 -3.77 6.30
N GLN A 90 5.59 -4.94 5.70
CA GLN A 90 5.63 -5.11 4.25
C GLN A 90 4.55 -4.29 3.55
N LYS A 91 3.35 -4.22 4.12
CA LYS A 91 2.26 -3.43 3.58
C LYS A 91 2.60 -1.94 3.54
N VAL A 92 3.02 -1.37 4.68
CA VAL A 92 3.38 0.06 4.77
C VAL A 92 4.56 0.38 3.85
N ALA A 93 5.58 -0.47 3.81
CA ALA A 93 6.73 -0.28 2.93
C ALA A 93 6.37 -0.39 1.44
N SER A 94 5.42 -1.24 1.07
CA SER A 94 4.92 -1.34 -0.31
C SER A 94 4.10 -0.11 -0.70
N ASP A 95 3.24 0.36 0.20
CA ASP A 95 2.36 1.51 -0.01
C ASP A 95 3.18 2.81 -0.14
N ALA A 96 4.15 3.01 0.74
CA ALA A 96 5.05 4.17 0.70
C ALA A 96 5.93 4.18 -0.56
N ARG A 97 6.40 3.01 -1.03
CA ARG A 97 7.13 2.91 -2.30
C ARG A 97 6.25 3.25 -3.49
N TYR A 98 5.06 2.66 -3.56
CA TYR A 98 4.09 2.96 -4.61
C TYR A 98 3.78 4.46 -4.65
N ALA A 99 3.55 5.09 -3.50
CA ALA A 99 3.29 6.52 -3.39
C ALA A 99 4.41 7.38 -3.99
N ILE A 100 5.66 7.12 -3.60
CA ILE A 100 6.82 7.87 -4.11
C ILE A 100 7.06 7.58 -5.60
N GLU A 101 6.92 6.33 -6.04
CA GLU A 101 7.07 5.94 -7.44
C GLU A 101 6.05 6.66 -8.31
N ARG A 102 4.79 6.70 -7.87
CA ARG A 102 3.70 7.41 -8.55
C ARG A 102 4.01 8.90 -8.74
N ILE A 103 4.49 9.59 -7.69
CA ILE A 103 4.91 11.01 -7.78
C ILE A 103 6.10 11.14 -8.74
N ALA A 104 7.11 10.29 -8.60
CA ALA A 104 8.31 10.32 -9.43
C ALA A 104 8.01 10.05 -10.91
N GLU A 105 6.99 9.25 -11.21
CA GLU A 105 6.51 8.99 -12.56
C GLU A 105 5.84 10.21 -13.18
N GLU A 106 4.90 10.86 -12.47
CA GLU A 106 4.30 12.12 -12.96
C GLU A 106 5.36 13.20 -13.17
N PHE A 107 6.26 13.36 -12.21
CA PHE A 107 7.33 14.34 -12.31
C PHE A 107 8.26 14.12 -13.53
N LYS A 108 8.52 12.86 -13.90
CA LYS A 108 9.37 12.55 -15.06
C LYS A 108 8.72 13.01 -16.38
N MET A 109 7.40 13.00 -16.45
CA MET A 109 6.63 13.34 -17.66
C MET A 109 6.23 14.82 -17.70
N GLY A 110 6.10 15.46 -16.54
CA GLY A 110 5.71 16.86 -16.44
C GLY A 110 6.87 17.85 -16.25
N ILE A 111 6.47 19.11 -16.14
CA ILE A 111 7.32 20.28 -15.85
C ILE A 111 6.90 20.84 -14.48
N ILE A 112 7.84 21.35 -13.68
CA ILE A 112 7.49 22.02 -12.41
C ILE A 112 6.76 23.33 -12.71
N ASP A 113 5.68 23.58 -11.99
CA ASP A 113 4.93 24.82 -12.12
C ASP A 113 5.55 25.92 -11.23
N TYR A 114 6.65 26.53 -11.69
CA TYR A 114 7.36 27.57 -10.95
C TYR A 114 6.49 28.81 -10.66
N GLU A 115 5.55 29.12 -11.56
CA GLU A 115 4.60 30.24 -11.42
C GLU A 115 3.73 30.09 -10.17
N TYR A 116 3.34 28.85 -9.82
CA TYR A 116 2.61 28.57 -8.59
C TYR A 116 3.39 29.04 -7.36
N TYR A 117 4.68 28.72 -7.28
CA TYR A 117 5.52 29.09 -6.14
C TYR A 117 5.76 30.60 -6.06
N GLU A 118 6.01 31.24 -7.21
CA GLU A 118 6.18 32.69 -7.28
C GLU A 118 4.89 33.43 -6.85
N TYR A 119 3.71 32.97 -7.29
CA TYR A 119 2.42 33.55 -6.93
C TYR A 119 2.14 33.52 -5.42
N TYR A 120 2.47 32.41 -4.75
CA TYR A 120 2.33 32.28 -3.29
C TYR A 120 3.51 32.85 -2.51
N GLY A 121 4.52 33.44 -3.16
CA GLY A 121 5.70 34.02 -2.52
C GLY A 121 6.59 32.98 -1.83
N ILE A 122 6.56 31.73 -2.32
CA ILE A 122 7.31 30.61 -1.78
C ILE A 122 8.68 30.58 -2.46
N THR A 123 9.75 30.71 -1.68
CA THR A 123 11.12 30.62 -2.18
C THR A 123 11.59 29.16 -2.21
N LEU A 124 12.16 28.73 -3.34
CA LEU A 124 12.63 27.35 -3.54
C LEU A 124 14.10 27.13 -3.10
N ASP A 125 14.65 28.04 -2.29
CA ASP A 125 16.07 28.07 -1.94
C ASP A 125 16.48 27.01 -0.92
N ASN A 126 16.68 25.76 -1.38
CA ASN A 126 17.08 24.60 -0.57
C ASN A 126 16.15 24.27 0.62
N GLU A 127 14.99 24.91 0.70
CA GLU A 127 13.98 24.63 1.71
C GLU A 127 13.02 23.53 1.24
N PRO A 128 12.67 22.58 2.12
CA PRO A 128 11.72 21.54 1.78
C PRO A 128 10.31 22.13 1.65
N GLN A 129 9.65 21.81 0.55
CA GLN A 129 8.28 22.20 0.26
C GLN A 129 7.30 21.11 0.70
N ASP A 130 6.13 21.51 1.21
CA ASP A 130 5.04 20.61 1.59
C ASP A 130 4.13 20.22 0.41
N VAL A 131 4.20 21.00 -0.67
CA VAL A 131 3.37 20.85 -1.87
C VAL A 131 4.26 20.77 -3.11
N LEU A 132 4.00 19.81 -3.97
CA LEU A 132 4.61 19.70 -5.29
C LEU A 132 3.57 19.95 -6.38
N THR A 133 3.80 20.96 -7.21
CA THR A 133 2.95 21.26 -8.38
C THR A 133 3.70 20.96 -9.67
N ILE A 134 3.03 20.21 -10.55
CA ILE A 134 3.56 19.78 -11.83
C ILE A 134 2.53 20.10 -12.90
N ARG A 135 2.99 20.49 -14.09
CA ARG A 135 2.17 20.67 -15.28
C ARG A 135 2.43 19.50 -16.24
N ASP A 136 1.38 18.79 -16.63
CA ASP A 136 1.46 17.69 -17.59
C ASP A 136 1.54 18.23 -19.05
N VAL A 137 1.72 17.33 -20.01
CA VAL A 137 1.76 17.60 -21.46
C VAL A 137 0.49 18.30 -21.97
N ASN A 138 -0.63 18.13 -21.29
CA ASN A 138 -1.91 18.78 -21.62
C ASN A 138 -2.07 20.16 -20.97
N GLU A 139 -1.03 20.67 -20.31
CA GLU A 139 -1.05 21.92 -19.52
C GLU A 139 -1.94 21.87 -18.26
N GLU A 140 -2.46 20.70 -17.91
CA GLU A 140 -3.19 20.46 -16.66
C GLU A 140 -2.23 20.46 -15.46
N GLN A 141 -2.65 21.07 -14.36
CA GLN A 141 -1.88 21.14 -13.13
C GLN A 141 -2.21 19.94 -12.23
N ILE A 142 -1.17 19.22 -11.82
CA ILE A 142 -1.22 18.11 -10.87
C ILE A 142 -0.54 18.57 -9.57
N ILE A 143 -1.25 18.44 -8.45
CA ILE A 143 -0.80 18.88 -7.14
C ILE A 143 -0.67 17.67 -6.22
N PHE A 144 0.48 17.54 -5.56
CA PHE A 144 0.72 16.56 -4.51
C PHE A 144 0.88 17.26 -3.18
N LYS A 145 0.15 16.79 -2.15
CA LYS A 145 0.25 17.29 -0.78
C LYS A 145 -0.06 16.21 0.24
N LYS A 146 0.39 16.42 1.47
CA LYS A 146 -0.13 15.68 2.63
C LYS A 146 -1.52 16.25 2.99
N SER A 147 -2.47 15.38 3.34
CA SER A 147 -3.80 15.82 3.76
C SER A 147 -3.73 16.61 5.07
N GLU A 148 -4.54 17.65 5.21
CA GLU A 148 -4.71 18.38 6.47
C GLU A 148 -5.90 17.86 7.26
N GLU A 149 -5.70 17.66 8.57
CA GLU A 149 -6.74 17.19 9.48
C GLU A 149 -7.87 18.22 9.60
N GLY A 150 -9.10 17.77 9.37
CA GLY A 150 -10.30 18.60 9.41
C GLY A 150 -10.64 19.33 8.10
N VAL A 151 -9.71 19.38 7.13
CA VAL A 151 -9.95 20.01 5.81
C VAL A 151 -10.11 18.94 4.73
N ASP A 152 -9.17 18.00 4.66
CA ASP A 152 -9.08 17.01 3.59
C ASP A 152 -9.62 15.63 4.00
N ASP A 153 -10.35 15.58 5.11
CA ASP A 153 -10.77 14.39 5.81
C ASP A 153 -11.60 13.40 4.96
N GLY A 154 -12.32 13.93 3.97
CA GLY A 154 -13.16 13.13 3.07
C GLY A 154 -12.40 12.36 1.99
N TYR A 155 -11.12 12.65 1.77
CA TYR A 155 -10.33 12.05 0.70
C TYR A 155 -9.49 10.86 1.15
N CYS A 156 -9.21 10.75 2.46
CA CYS A 156 -8.48 9.63 3.00
C CYS A 156 -9.37 8.36 3.08
N PRO A 157 -8.80 7.16 2.95
CA PRO A 157 -9.57 5.91 2.90
C PRO A 157 -10.29 5.57 4.22
N ASP A 158 -9.78 6.06 5.35
CA ASP A 158 -10.36 5.90 6.68
C ASP A 158 -9.77 6.92 7.67
N GLU A 159 -10.46 7.09 8.80
CA GLU A 159 -10.07 7.99 9.89
C GLU A 159 -8.70 7.66 10.51
N GLU A 160 -8.34 6.38 10.59
CA GLU A 160 -7.09 5.94 11.23
C GLU A 160 -5.87 6.25 10.37
N SER A 161 -6.05 6.28 9.05
CA SER A 161 -5.03 6.56 8.05
C SER A 161 -4.77 8.05 7.83
N LYS A 162 -5.42 8.94 8.60
CA LYS A 162 -5.19 10.39 8.52
C LYS A 162 -3.91 10.79 9.29
N PRO A 163 -3.03 11.64 8.71
CA PRO A 163 -3.12 12.19 7.36
C PRO A 163 -2.63 11.23 6.28
N CYS A 164 -3.18 11.33 5.08
CA CYS A 164 -2.85 10.53 3.89
C CYS A 164 -2.13 11.38 2.81
N LEU A 165 -1.56 10.74 1.79
CA LEU A 165 -1.00 11.44 0.62
C LEU A 165 -2.10 11.67 -0.41
N LEU A 166 -2.24 12.92 -0.86
CA LEU A 166 -3.24 13.31 -1.85
C LEU A 166 -2.58 13.69 -3.18
N ILE A 167 -3.27 13.34 -4.26
CA ILE A 167 -3.05 13.86 -5.61
C ILE A 167 -4.31 14.61 -6.04
N GLY A 168 -4.12 15.82 -6.57
CA GLY A 168 -5.18 16.64 -7.14
C GLY A 168 -4.88 16.92 -8.60
N VAL A 169 -5.85 16.69 -9.49
CA VAL A 169 -5.78 17.16 -10.89
C VAL A 169 -6.71 18.36 -10.99
N VAL A 170 -6.19 19.51 -11.44
CA VAL A 170 -6.97 20.74 -11.56
C VAL A 170 -7.77 20.70 -12.86
N GLU A 171 -9.08 20.52 -12.73
CA GLU A 171 -10.06 20.64 -13.81
C GLU A 171 -10.93 21.89 -13.51
N GLU A 172 -11.01 22.83 -14.45
CA GLU A 172 -11.85 24.03 -14.32
C GLU A 172 -11.66 24.82 -13.00
N GLU A 173 -10.40 25.09 -12.64
CA GLU A 173 -9.98 25.85 -11.44
C GLU A 173 -10.22 25.15 -10.08
N VAL A 174 -10.71 23.90 -10.06
CA VAL A 174 -10.89 23.13 -8.82
C VAL A 174 -10.09 21.82 -8.89
N PRO A 175 -9.20 21.55 -7.91
CA PRO A 175 -8.49 20.28 -7.84
C PRO A 175 -9.44 19.15 -7.43
N ASN A 176 -9.49 18.10 -8.27
CA ASN A 176 -10.13 16.83 -7.95
C ASN A 176 -9.16 15.95 -7.15
N TRP A 177 -9.37 15.87 -5.84
CA TRP A 177 -8.47 15.16 -4.92
C TRP A 177 -8.77 13.66 -4.82
N ALA A 178 -7.71 12.86 -4.79
CA ALA A 178 -7.74 11.43 -4.50
C ALA A 178 -6.58 11.03 -3.58
N SER A 179 -6.79 10.03 -2.73
CA SER A 179 -5.72 9.43 -1.91
C SER A 179 -4.87 8.46 -2.72
N ILE A 180 -3.55 8.58 -2.63
CA ILE A 180 -2.59 7.62 -3.19
C ILE A 180 -2.29 6.50 -2.18
N THR A 181 -2.21 6.83 -0.90
CA THR A 181 -1.96 5.87 0.16
C THR A 181 -3.19 5.03 0.46
N SER A 182 -2.98 3.76 0.75
CA SER A 182 -4.05 2.82 1.06
C SER A 182 -4.43 2.83 2.55
N LYS A 183 -5.55 2.17 2.86
CA LYS A 183 -6.01 1.96 4.25
C LYS A 183 -4.90 1.30 5.08
N GLY A 184 -4.63 1.88 6.23
CA GLY A 184 -3.70 1.35 7.23
C GLY A 184 -2.30 1.94 7.17
N THR A 185 -2.10 2.96 6.33
CA THR A 185 -0.88 3.74 6.21
C THR A 185 -1.18 5.20 6.51
N LYS A 186 -0.47 5.77 7.47
CA LYS A 186 -0.51 7.19 7.84
C LYS A 186 0.75 7.87 7.34
N VAL A 187 0.63 9.02 6.70
CA VAL A 187 1.75 9.87 6.30
C VAL A 187 2.10 10.82 7.43
N LYS A 188 3.27 10.64 8.06
CA LYS A 188 3.78 11.56 9.09
C LYS A 188 4.32 12.83 8.46
N ASP A 189 5.23 12.64 7.52
CA ASP A 189 5.93 13.72 6.87
C ASP A 189 6.06 13.47 5.37
N LEU A 190 5.98 14.55 4.61
CA LEU A 190 6.11 14.55 3.16
C LEU A 190 6.77 15.86 2.78
N LYS A 191 8.00 15.78 2.26
CA LYS A 191 8.80 16.94 1.90
C LYS A 191 9.34 16.79 0.47
N PHE A 192 9.36 17.91 -0.24
CA PHE A 192 9.87 18.01 -1.61
C PHE A 192 11.03 18.99 -1.66
N PHE A 193 12.19 18.54 -2.11
CA PHE A 193 13.32 19.41 -2.41
C PHE A 193 13.39 19.60 -3.91
N ILE A 194 13.07 20.82 -4.35
CA ILE A 194 13.02 21.20 -5.76
C ILE A 194 14.34 21.87 -6.13
N ALA A 195 14.91 21.49 -7.29
CA ALA A 195 16.09 22.15 -7.83
C ALA A 195 16.06 22.13 -9.37
N PRO A 196 16.43 23.22 -10.05
CA PRO A 196 16.85 24.52 -9.51
C PRO A 196 15.70 25.33 -8.87
N PRO A 197 16.00 26.40 -8.10
CA PRO A 197 14.99 27.26 -7.50
C PRO A 197 14.32 28.21 -8.51
N GLU A 198 14.99 28.49 -9.62
CA GLU A 198 14.51 29.34 -10.71
C GLU A 198 14.08 28.49 -11.91
N ASP A 199 13.12 28.98 -12.70
CA ASP A 199 12.62 28.27 -13.89
C ASP A 199 13.70 28.18 -14.98
N PRO A 200 14.17 26.96 -15.34
CA PRO A 200 15.17 26.80 -16.40
C PRO A 200 14.61 27.01 -17.81
N PHE A 201 13.29 27.14 -17.97
CA PHE A 201 12.64 27.33 -19.26
C PHE A 201 12.28 28.79 -19.55
N LYS A 202 12.58 29.71 -18.62
CA LYS A 202 12.33 31.14 -18.80
C LYS A 202 13.40 31.76 -19.72
N PRO A 203 13.02 32.31 -20.89
CA PRO A 203 13.98 32.96 -21.78
C PRO A 203 14.39 34.32 -21.22
N ASN A 204 15.68 34.61 -21.33
CA ASN A 204 16.28 35.91 -21.05
C ASN A 204 16.02 36.91 -22.18
N ALA A 205 16.13 38.21 -21.86
CA ALA A 205 16.02 39.30 -22.84
C ALA A 205 17.01 39.16 -24.03
N ASP A 206 18.14 38.47 -23.80
CA ASP A 206 19.17 38.20 -24.81
C ASP A 206 18.91 36.93 -25.65
N GLY A 207 17.76 36.25 -25.45
CA GLY A 207 17.41 35.00 -26.14
C GLY A 207 18.12 33.74 -25.61
N GLY A 208 18.85 33.86 -24.49
CA GLY A 208 19.37 32.72 -23.71
C GLY A 208 18.36 32.23 -22.66
N TYR A 209 18.76 31.31 -21.79
CA TYR A 209 17.97 30.87 -20.63
C TYR A 209 18.69 31.26 -19.34
N GLU A 210 17.96 31.63 -18.29
CA GLU A 210 18.54 31.98 -16.98
C GLU A 210 19.29 30.79 -16.37
N ASN A 211 18.74 29.59 -16.52
CA ASN A 211 19.29 28.39 -15.94
C ASN A 211 19.20 27.21 -16.91
N ASN A 212 20.32 26.56 -17.22
CA ASN A 212 20.36 25.40 -18.13
C ASN A 212 20.59 24.09 -17.36
N ILE A 213 19.97 23.97 -16.18
CA ILE A 213 20.03 22.78 -15.33
C ILE A 213 18.70 22.03 -15.41
N GLN A 214 18.77 20.71 -15.63
CA GLN A 214 17.58 19.85 -15.63
C GLN A 214 16.86 19.91 -14.27
N PRO A 215 15.54 20.16 -14.23
CA PRO A 215 14.75 20.07 -13.02
C PRO A 215 14.83 18.68 -12.38
N ARG A 216 15.02 18.66 -11.06
CA ARG A 216 14.97 17.45 -10.23
C ARG A 216 14.19 17.73 -8.96
N VAL A 217 13.50 16.71 -8.47
CA VAL A 217 12.78 16.74 -7.21
C VAL A 217 13.24 15.57 -6.36
N THR A 218 13.66 15.87 -5.13
CA THR A 218 13.90 14.85 -4.10
C THR A 218 12.68 14.78 -3.20
N ILE A 219 12.05 13.61 -3.15
CA ILE A 219 10.85 13.35 -2.37
C ILE A 219 11.29 12.60 -1.13
N VAL A 220 10.92 13.09 0.05
CA VAL A 220 11.11 12.42 1.34
C VAL A 220 9.73 12.14 1.91
N LEU A 221 9.42 10.86 2.14
CA LEU A 221 8.16 10.40 2.70
C LEU A 221 8.43 9.60 3.97
N GLU A 222 7.76 9.98 5.05
CA GLU A 222 7.69 9.21 6.29
C GLU A 222 6.29 8.64 6.45
N ALA A 223 6.18 7.32 6.45
CA ALA A 223 4.92 6.59 6.56
C ALA A 223 4.90 5.72 7.83
N GLU A 224 3.74 5.62 8.48
CA GLU A 224 3.50 4.88 9.72
C GLU A 224 2.32 3.91 9.57
N SER A 225 2.37 2.73 10.19
CA SER A 225 1.21 1.84 10.29
C SER A 225 0.15 2.36 11.27
N THR A 226 -1.12 2.16 10.94
CA THR A 226 -2.25 2.49 11.82
C THR A 226 -2.43 1.42 12.91
N GLY A 227 -1.49 1.36 13.86
CA GLY A 227 -1.57 0.50 15.04
C GLY A 227 -2.17 1.23 16.24
N THR A 228 -3.13 0.62 16.95
CA THR A 228 -3.69 1.16 18.21
C THR A 228 -2.69 1.12 19.35
N ARG A 229 -1.79 0.13 19.34
CA ARG A 229 -0.75 -0.05 20.35
C ARG A 229 0.59 0.46 19.85
N PRO A 230 1.38 1.16 20.69
CA PRO A 230 2.69 1.67 20.31
C PRO A 230 3.63 0.58 19.77
N GLU A 231 3.55 -0.64 20.31
CA GLU A 231 4.38 -1.78 19.87
C GLU A 231 3.99 -2.37 18.51
N ASP A 232 2.87 -1.93 17.93
CA ASP A 232 2.38 -2.32 16.61
C ASP A 232 2.53 -1.18 15.59
N LYS A 233 3.00 0.00 16.04
CA LYS A 233 3.35 1.12 15.17
C LYS A 233 4.73 0.89 14.58
N PHE A 234 4.80 0.90 13.25
CA PHE A 234 6.02 0.82 12.49
C PHE A 234 6.12 2.07 11.62
N THR A 235 7.28 2.71 11.62
CA THR A 235 7.55 3.89 10.80
C THR A 235 8.68 3.60 9.83
N ILE A 236 8.53 4.04 8.59
CA ILE A 236 9.54 3.95 7.54
C ILE A 236 9.71 5.30 6.88
N THR A 237 10.95 5.70 6.67
CA THR A 237 11.31 6.87 5.88
C THR A 237 11.91 6.41 4.56
N LEU A 238 11.37 6.91 3.46
CA LEU A 238 11.84 6.63 2.11
C LEU A 238 12.21 7.95 1.44
N GLN A 239 13.26 7.90 0.62
CA GLN A 239 13.71 9.03 -0.16
C GLN A 239 14.00 8.59 -1.60
N THR A 240 13.56 9.38 -2.57
CA THR A 240 13.94 9.22 -3.97
C THR A 240 14.24 10.57 -4.60
N THR A 241 15.06 10.58 -5.65
CA THR A 241 15.27 11.77 -6.48
C THR A 241 14.90 11.41 -7.92
N ALA A 242 14.03 12.20 -8.52
CA ALA A 242 13.66 12.09 -9.92
C ALA A 242 14.12 13.34 -10.68
N SER A 243 14.39 13.20 -11.97
CA SER A 243 14.68 14.30 -12.91
C SER A 243 13.64 14.31 -14.02
N SER A 244 13.18 15.49 -14.42
CA SER A 244 12.22 15.62 -15.52
C SER A 244 12.87 15.14 -16.81
N ARG A 245 12.09 14.53 -17.71
CA ARG A 245 12.54 14.11 -19.05
C ARG A 245 12.05 15.04 -20.16
N VAL A 246 11.41 16.14 -19.79
CA VAL A 246 10.91 17.13 -20.74
C VAL A 246 12.08 17.99 -21.21
N TYR A 247 12.22 18.09 -22.53
CA TYR A 247 13.19 18.95 -23.20
C TYR A 247 12.42 20.07 -23.91
N LYS A 248 12.12 21.15 -23.18
CA LYS A 248 11.55 22.38 -23.75
C LYS A 248 12.68 23.37 -23.94
N ARG A 249 12.88 23.86 -25.17
CA ARG A 249 13.78 24.95 -25.52
C ARG A 249 13.02 25.85 -26.46
#